data_AF-A0A1G0VHG2-F1
#
_entry.id   AF-A0A1G0VHG2-F1
#
_cell.length_a   1.000
_cell.length_b   1.000
_cell.length_c   1.000
_cell.angle_alpha   90.00
_cell.angle_beta   90.00
_cell.angle_gamma   90.00
#
_symmetry.space_group_name_H-M   'P 1'
#
loop_
_entity.id
_entity.type
_entity.pdbx_description
1 polymer ?
#
loop_
_entity_poly.entity_id
_entity_poly.type
_entity_poly.pdbx_seq_one_letter_code
_entity_poly.pdbx_strand_id
1 'polypeptide(L)'
;MTKYLLFFALIFSSLIFPQTVTINEAQTKYTVCNFYGTSPEFSAFFFDSAHDLGHYNVASGKWKDWASCYKISLGGVPTGYTIKNIKLTAYITQLEYTPNNFVANIKKLPNNTNLSTESSNAEPLYNTISQTGTSIGSFNYGDTLSQDIKSSITSSDFSDNYIILGVEDAGSSNNSMAKISISLVITYYLPIDMTIDNNFVDNSGNGTHGQVSIDGTTQTIPSSGISLTRNVGQNLTLSAISSQQDNQGYQRTWHTGAVSTSDWTRNGASRNPNQTYFFPVAEDDGGKTYIANLRKLYNLTFSNPGNSFYVNGNYYTNSTSVSVVEQNSVTATASNYTSDGIEYTFNGWKSDGITYGTTITPTANKTFTADYTGRPVVVSFYFGGVLNDPIKVMWTDNQNPAVTQYYIYRKQKPNGVYTTPVHIGTVNKGVGYFEDYDFSLTNTKNYDTWLEYTVQSYYTTEGTYSDDGWMTIWGDVFASMQNNALAMTKAEIEVPTEYSIGNYPNPFNPTTTINYQLPKDGMVTIKVYDIIGKEVAVLVNEQKSAGYYKVDFNASTLTSGVYIATIQASGFNKSIKLLLTK
;
A
#
# COMPACT_ATOMS: atom_id res chain seq x y z
N MET A 1 -3.42 48.51 -88.17
CA MET A 1 -2.18 47.72 -88.07
C MET A 1 -1.47 48.06 -86.78
N THR A 2 -0.87 47.03 -86.21
CA THR A 2 -0.24 46.83 -84.91
C THR A 2 1.15 47.49 -84.74
N LYS A 3 1.50 47.77 -83.46
CA LYS A 3 2.80 47.54 -82.77
C LYS A 3 3.98 48.54 -82.94
N TYR A 4 4.78 48.95 -81.93
CA TYR A 4 5.02 48.51 -80.53
C TYR A 4 5.42 49.66 -79.57
N LEU A 5 5.10 49.45 -78.30
CA LEU A 5 5.61 50.07 -77.07
C LEU A 5 7.06 49.58 -76.78
N LEU A 6 7.97 50.46 -76.34
CA LEU A 6 9.25 50.04 -75.74
C LEU A 6 9.69 51.08 -74.68
N PHE A 7 9.51 50.77 -73.40
CA PHE A 7 10.21 51.42 -72.29
C PHE A 7 11.12 50.38 -71.65
N PHE A 8 12.42 50.66 -71.61
CA PHE A 8 13.42 49.80 -70.99
C PHE A 8 13.20 49.78 -69.46
N ALA A 9 12.73 48.66 -68.93
CA ALA A 9 12.81 48.31 -67.52
C ALA A 9 13.85 47.19 -67.37
N LEU A 10 15.02 47.53 -66.83
CA LEU A 10 16.00 46.54 -66.37
C LEU A 10 15.45 45.91 -65.08
N ILE A 11 14.81 44.75 -65.24
CA ILE A 11 14.42 43.89 -64.13
C ILE A 11 15.68 43.17 -63.66
N PHE A 12 16.26 43.62 -62.55
CA PHE A 12 17.14 42.75 -61.77
C PHE A 12 16.24 41.84 -60.93
N SER A 13 16.14 40.57 -61.33
CA SER A 13 15.64 39.51 -60.47
C SER A 13 16.71 39.16 -59.44
N SER A 14 16.32 39.14 -58.17
CA SER A 14 17.10 38.72 -57.00
C SER A 14 18.30 39.61 -56.60
N LEU A 15 18.10 40.38 -55.54
CA LEU A 15 19.16 40.88 -54.66
C LEU A 15 19.03 40.13 -53.33
N ILE A 16 19.93 39.16 -53.15
CA ILE A 16 20.16 38.42 -51.91
C ILE A 16 21.04 39.29 -51.02
N PHE A 17 20.60 39.63 -49.81
CA PHE A 17 21.46 40.24 -48.77
C PHE A 17 21.06 39.73 -47.37
N PRO A 18 22.01 39.71 -46.42
CA PRO A 18 22.13 38.64 -45.43
C PRO A 18 21.08 38.75 -44.34
N GLN A 19 20.30 37.68 -44.19
CA GLN A 19 19.68 37.38 -42.91
C GLN A 19 20.80 37.23 -41.88
N THR A 20 20.89 38.10 -40.89
CA THR A 20 21.55 37.70 -39.65
C THR A 20 20.55 36.84 -38.89
N VAL A 21 20.43 35.58 -39.30
CA VAL A 21 19.75 34.57 -38.50
C VAL A 21 20.65 34.30 -37.31
N THR A 22 20.34 34.93 -36.17
CA THR A 22 20.89 34.44 -34.91
C THR A 22 19.97 33.32 -34.45
N ILE A 23 20.27 32.09 -34.86
CA ILE A 23 19.68 30.90 -34.24
C ILE A 23 20.38 30.76 -32.89
N ASN A 24 19.76 31.32 -31.84
CA ASN A 24 20.04 30.87 -30.48
C ASN A 24 18.93 29.88 -30.13
N GLU A 25 19.30 28.66 -29.73
CA GLU A 25 18.43 27.53 -29.38
C GLU A 25 17.52 27.76 -28.16
N ALA A 26 16.93 28.94 -28.00
CA ALA A 26 15.91 29.21 -26.99
C ALA A 26 14.91 30.31 -27.36
N GLN A 27 15.13 31.16 -28.37
CA GLN A 27 14.20 32.24 -28.74
C GLN A 27 14.38 32.64 -30.21
N THR A 28 13.48 32.19 -31.08
CA THR A 28 13.52 32.53 -32.50
C THR A 28 12.90 33.92 -32.72
N LYS A 29 13.75 34.95 -32.90
CA LYS A 29 13.32 36.27 -33.37
C LYS A 29 13.13 36.22 -34.88
N TYR A 30 11.92 36.53 -35.36
CA TYR A 30 11.68 36.76 -36.78
C TYR A 30 11.54 38.26 -37.05
N THR A 31 12.31 38.76 -38.02
CA THR A 31 12.08 40.06 -38.63
C THR A 31 11.39 39.81 -39.97
N VAL A 32 10.08 40.06 -40.01
CA VAL A 32 9.25 39.88 -41.20
C VAL A 32 8.77 41.24 -41.64
N CYS A 33 9.23 41.72 -42.80
CA CYS A 33 8.54 42.81 -43.50
C CYS A 33 8.58 42.54 -45.01
N ASN A 34 7.45 42.14 -45.59
CA ASN A 34 7.16 42.38 -47.00
C ASN A 34 6.35 43.68 -47.09
N PHE A 35 6.84 44.65 -47.86
CA PHE A 35 6.13 45.90 -48.11
C PHE A 35 5.47 45.81 -49.48
N TYR A 36 4.19 46.19 -49.57
CA TYR A 36 3.50 46.38 -50.84
C TYR A 36 3.15 47.86 -50.98
N GLY A 37 3.78 48.54 -51.92
CA GLY A 37 3.32 49.83 -52.43
C GLY A 37 2.52 49.62 -53.70
N THR A 38 1.27 50.09 -53.74
CA THR A 38 0.48 50.22 -54.97
C THR A 38 0.18 51.70 -55.20
N SER A 39 1.21 52.49 -55.50
CA SER A 39 1.08 53.79 -56.14
C SER A 39 2.42 54.16 -56.77
N PRO A 40 2.47 54.70 -58.00
CA PRO A 40 3.72 55.08 -58.67
C PRO A 40 4.50 56.20 -57.95
N GLU A 41 3.95 56.79 -56.88
CA GLU A 41 4.52 57.96 -56.21
C GLU A 41 5.07 57.68 -54.81
N PHE A 42 4.92 56.46 -54.28
CA PHE A 42 5.46 56.09 -52.97
C PHE A 42 6.02 54.67 -53.02
N SER A 43 7.32 54.59 -53.32
CA SER A 43 8.06 53.33 -53.31
C SER A 43 8.55 53.06 -51.88
N ALA A 44 8.05 51.97 -51.28
CA ALA A 44 8.71 51.37 -50.13
C ALA A 44 10.02 50.71 -50.57
N PHE A 45 11.05 50.87 -49.73
CA PHE A 45 12.46 50.44 -49.82
C PHE A 45 13.42 51.41 -50.53
N PHE A 46 14.24 52.14 -49.74
CA PHE A 46 15.63 51.76 -49.40
C PHE A 46 16.01 52.38 -48.04
N PHE A 47 16.58 51.58 -47.13
CA PHE A 47 17.22 52.05 -45.89
C PHE A 47 18.55 52.73 -46.21
N ASP A 48 18.53 53.91 -46.81
CA ASP A 48 19.63 54.90 -46.73
C ASP A 48 19.25 56.30 -47.26
N SER A 49 17.99 56.58 -47.58
CA SER A 49 17.57 57.91 -48.02
C SER A 49 16.83 58.65 -46.91
N ALA A 50 17.23 59.90 -46.70
CA ALA A 50 16.48 60.93 -46.01
C ALA A 50 15.01 60.94 -46.49
N HIS A 51 14.06 60.95 -45.57
CA HIS A 51 12.67 61.24 -45.89
C HIS A 51 12.24 62.52 -45.16
N ASP A 52 11.50 63.38 -45.86
CA ASP A 52 10.88 64.56 -45.28
C ASP A 52 9.83 64.11 -44.26
N LEU A 53 10.12 64.32 -42.98
CA LEU A 53 9.19 64.08 -41.90
C LEU A 53 8.44 65.39 -41.62
N GLY A 54 7.64 65.81 -42.59
CA GLY A 54 6.67 66.89 -42.42
C GLY A 54 6.31 67.60 -43.72
N HIS A 55 5.02 67.82 -43.94
CA HIS A 55 4.58 68.99 -44.70
C HIS A 55 3.18 69.43 -44.27
N TYR A 56 2.95 70.75 -44.07
CA TYR A 56 1.93 71.47 -44.83
C TYR A 56 1.99 73.00 -44.64
N ASN A 57 2.43 73.77 -45.65
CA ASN A 57 1.97 75.17 -45.76
C ASN A 57 1.92 75.81 -47.18
N VAL A 58 0.81 75.72 -47.95
CA VAL A 58 0.53 76.56 -49.16
C VAL A 58 -0.12 77.96 -48.93
N ALA A 59 -0.06 78.49 -47.70
CA ALA A 59 -0.57 79.77 -47.16
C ALA A 59 -1.04 79.59 -45.69
N SER A 60 -1.67 78.48 -45.25
CA SER A 60 -2.13 77.30 -46.02
C SER A 60 -3.39 76.61 -45.57
N GLY A 61 -3.84 76.79 -44.33
CA GLY A 61 -5.10 76.20 -43.87
C GLY A 61 -5.10 74.73 -43.44
N LYS A 62 -3.97 74.16 -42.98
CA LYS A 62 -3.83 72.89 -42.16
C LYS A 62 -4.29 71.58 -42.87
N TRP A 63 -3.74 70.39 -42.60
CA TRP A 63 -3.43 69.70 -41.33
C TRP A 63 -2.16 68.82 -41.40
N LYS A 64 -1.60 68.47 -40.22
CA LYS A 64 -0.45 67.57 -40.03
C LYS A 64 -0.82 66.15 -40.47
N ASP A 65 -0.46 65.80 -41.70
CA ASP A 65 -0.45 64.42 -42.16
C ASP A 65 0.81 63.72 -41.62
N TRP A 66 0.69 62.45 -41.23
CA TRP A 66 1.88 61.63 -40.97
C TRP A 66 2.69 61.55 -42.26
N ALA A 67 3.84 62.23 -42.31
CA ALA A 67 4.64 62.32 -43.53
C ALA A 67 5.30 60.98 -43.91
N SER A 68 5.26 59.98 -43.02
CA SER A 68 5.69 58.61 -43.30
C SER A 68 4.83 57.61 -42.54
N CYS A 69 4.14 56.75 -43.28
CA CYS A 69 3.31 55.67 -42.74
C CYS A 69 3.93 54.32 -43.10
N TYR A 70 4.15 53.46 -42.10
CA TYR A 70 4.68 52.12 -42.31
C TYR A 70 3.61 51.06 -42.08
N LYS A 71 3.30 50.28 -43.12
CA LYS A 71 2.40 49.13 -43.03
C LYS A 71 3.21 47.89 -42.62
N ILE A 72 2.95 47.34 -41.43
CA ILE A 72 3.63 46.13 -40.97
C ILE A 72 2.74 44.91 -41.20
N SER A 73 3.22 43.93 -41.97
CA SER A 73 2.55 42.65 -42.20
C SER A 73 2.93 41.65 -41.10
N LEU A 74 1.92 40.96 -40.56
CA LEU A 74 2.11 39.88 -39.57
C LEU A 74 2.11 38.48 -40.20
N GLY A 75 2.04 38.36 -41.53
CA GLY A 75 1.86 37.08 -42.23
C GLY A 75 3.01 36.07 -42.10
N GLY A 76 4.17 36.46 -41.54
CA GLY A 76 5.26 35.53 -41.24
C GLY A 76 5.22 34.94 -39.82
N VAL A 77 4.22 35.27 -39.01
CA VAL A 77 3.94 34.58 -37.74
C VAL A 77 3.29 33.23 -38.06
N PRO A 78 3.83 32.11 -37.59
CA PRO A 78 3.22 30.79 -37.83
C PRO A 78 1.76 30.75 -37.35
N THR A 79 0.87 30.28 -38.21
CA THR A 79 -0.55 30.16 -37.87
C THR A 79 -0.76 29.11 -36.80
N GLY A 80 -1.61 29.43 -35.82
CA GLY A 80 -1.95 28.53 -34.71
C GLY A 80 -0.98 28.53 -33.53
N TYR A 81 0.08 29.35 -33.52
CA TYR A 81 1.04 29.39 -32.41
C TYR A 81 0.60 30.39 -31.33
N THR A 82 0.93 30.11 -30.07
CA THR A 82 0.59 31.01 -28.95
C THR A 82 1.62 32.12 -28.83
N ILE A 83 1.19 33.37 -29.00
CA ILE A 83 2.04 34.55 -28.84
C ILE A 83 2.44 34.72 -27.37
N LYS A 84 3.75 34.87 -27.11
CA LYS A 84 4.35 35.08 -25.77
C LYS A 84 4.50 36.56 -25.48
N ASN A 85 5.10 37.31 -26.39
CA ASN A 85 5.30 38.76 -26.27
C ASN A 85 5.49 39.39 -27.64
N ILE A 86 5.07 40.64 -27.78
CA ILE A 86 5.26 41.45 -28.97
C ILE A 86 5.83 42.79 -28.54
N LYS A 87 6.94 43.18 -29.16
CA LYS A 87 7.60 44.47 -28.92
C LYS A 87 7.82 45.18 -30.23
N LEU A 88 7.30 46.39 -30.35
CA LEU A 88 7.60 47.29 -31.47
C LEU A 88 8.47 48.43 -30.96
N THR A 89 9.48 48.81 -31.73
CA THR A 89 10.39 49.88 -31.35
C THR A 89 10.79 50.70 -32.57
N ALA A 90 10.76 52.03 -32.44
CA ALA A 90 11.27 52.96 -33.44
C ALA A 90 12.51 53.69 -32.91
N TYR A 91 13.49 53.93 -33.78
CA TYR A 91 14.76 54.60 -33.48
C TYR A 91 15.11 55.62 -34.56
N ILE A 92 15.75 56.72 -34.15
CA ILE A 92 16.42 57.63 -35.09
C ILE A 92 17.81 57.05 -35.38
N THR A 93 18.07 56.68 -36.63
CA THR A 93 19.40 56.18 -37.05
C THR A 93 20.31 57.29 -37.55
N GLN A 94 19.75 58.36 -38.12
CA GLN A 94 20.50 59.52 -38.60
C GLN A 94 19.61 60.77 -38.57
N LEU A 95 20.18 61.92 -38.21
CA LEU A 95 19.53 63.23 -38.36
C LEU A 95 20.15 63.94 -39.56
N GLU A 96 19.33 64.53 -40.43
CA GLU A 96 19.82 65.18 -41.65
C GLU A 96 19.61 66.70 -41.65
N TYR A 97 18.62 67.22 -40.93
CA TYR A 97 18.39 68.66 -40.72
C TYR A 97 18.05 68.96 -39.24
N THR A 98 17.93 70.25 -38.88
CA THR A 98 17.82 70.81 -37.51
C THR A 98 17.16 69.88 -36.48
N PRO A 99 17.73 69.75 -35.26
CA PRO A 99 17.30 68.75 -34.29
C PRO A 99 15.94 69.11 -33.71
N ASN A 100 14.90 68.58 -34.36
CA ASN A 100 13.55 68.67 -33.86
C ASN A 100 13.13 67.37 -33.17
N ASN A 101 12.03 67.52 -32.46
CA ASN A 101 11.49 66.55 -31.54
C ASN A 101 10.58 65.59 -32.32
N PHE A 102 10.95 64.33 -32.49
CA PHE A 102 10.11 63.35 -33.19
C PHE A 102 9.15 62.63 -32.24
N VAL A 103 7.95 62.32 -32.72
CA VAL A 103 6.94 61.52 -32.00
C VAL A 103 6.44 60.41 -32.93
N ALA A 104 6.25 59.20 -32.40
CA ALA A 104 5.67 58.08 -33.13
C ALA A 104 4.24 57.80 -32.64
N ASN A 105 3.34 57.46 -33.56
CA ASN A 105 1.94 57.10 -33.28
C ASN A 105 1.60 55.75 -33.93
N ILE A 106 0.73 54.96 -33.30
CA ILE A 106 0.28 53.65 -33.79
C ILE A 106 -1.25 53.60 -33.98
N LYS A 107 -1.72 52.95 -35.06
CA LYS A 107 -3.15 52.75 -35.34
C LYS A 107 -3.43 51.46 -36.14
N LYS A 108 -4.60 50.84 -35.92
CA LYS A 108 -5.16 49.77 -36.76
C LYS A 108 -5.87 50.36 -37.98
N LEU A 109 -5.63 49.80 -39.17
CA LEU A 109 -6.39 50.13 -40.39
C LEU A 109 -7.66 49.27 -40.50
N PRO A 110 -8.83 49.86 -40.75
CA PRO A 110 -9.96 49.14 -41.33
C PRO A 110 -9.60 48.63 -42.74
N ASN A 111 -10.10 47.45 -43.11
CA ASN A 111 -9.86 46.87 -44.43
C ASN A 111 -10.13 47.89 -45.55
N ASN A 112 -9.17 48.03 -46.47
CA ASN A 112 -9.30 48.78 -47.72
C ASN A 112 -9.41 50.32 -47.60
N THR A 113 -8.92 50.92 -46.51
CA THR A 113 -8.89 52.39 -46.35
C THR A 113 -7.57 53.00 -46.85
N ASN A 114 -7.66 54.12 -47.58
CA ASN A 114 -6.50 54.87 -48.06
C ASN A 114 -5.73 55.49 -46.88
N LEU A 115 -4.40 55.42 -46.93
CA LEU A 115 -3.47 55.89 -45.88
C LEU A 115 -3.52 57.40 -45.58
N SER A 116 -4.21 58.19 -46.39
CA SER A 116 -4.08 59.65 -46.45
C SER A 116 -5.14 60.45 -45.66
N THR A 117 -6.09 59.82 -44.96
CA THR A 117 -7.26 60.56 -44.42
C THR A 117 -7.59 60.37 -42.93
N GLU A 118 -6.77 59.66 -42.14
CA GLU A 118 -7.20 59.08 -40.85
C GLU A 118 -6.25 59.41 -39.67
N SER A 119 -6.06 60.69 -39.36
CA SER A 119 -5.21 61.15 -38.22
C SER A 119 -5.94 61.20 -36.85
N SER A 120 -7.26 61.10 -36.81
CA SER A 120 -8.00 61.10 -35.55
C SER A 120 -7.93 59.72 -34.87
N ASN A 121 -7.55 59.71 -33.59
CA ASN A 121 -7.56 58.56 -32.66
C ASN A 121 -6.37 57.58 -32.73
N ALA A 122 -5.17 58.01 -33.16
CA ALA A 122 -3.97 57.18 -33.01
C ALA A 122 -3.41 57.20 -31.59
N GLU A 123 -2.83 56.09 -31.16
CA GLU A 123 -2.21 55.99 -29.84
C GLU A 123 -0.74 56.40 -29.91
N PRO A 124 -0.31 57.37 -29.10
CA PRO A 124 1.09 57.81 -29.10
C PRO A 124 2.02 56.75 -28.50
N LEU A 125 3.10 56.46 -29.21
CA LEU A 125 4.28 55.80 -28.69
C LEU A 125 5.14 56.91 -28.05
N TYR A 126 4.83 57.25 -26.80
CA TYR A 126 5.43 58.39 -26.12
C TYR A 126 6.96 58.24 -26.00
N ASN A 127 7.71 58.99 -26.81
CA ASN A 127 8.92 59.71 -26.43
C ASN A 127 9.17 60.83 -27.45
N THR A 128 9.68 61.95 -26.97
CA THR A 128 10.06 63.10 -27.80
C THR A 128 11.57 63.18 -27.85
N ILE A 129 12.17 62.98 -29.02
CA ILE A 129 13.62 62.80 -29.13
C ILE A 129 14.22 63.60 -30.29
N SER A 130 15.43 64.12 -30.05
CA SER A 130 16.20 64.97 -30.97
C SER A 130 17.64 64.47 -31.17
N GLN A 131 17.94 63.19 -30.87
CA GLN A 131 19.29 62.61 -30.93
C GLN A 131 19.33 61.23 -31.62
N THR A 132 20.39 60.97 -32.39
CA THR A 132 20.64 59.68 -33.06
C THR A 132 20.87 58.55 -32.04
N GLY A 133 20.50 57.32 -32.40
CA GLY A 133 20.63 56.14 -31.54
C GLY A 133 19.61 56.04 -30.41
N THR A 134 18.75 57.04 -30.23
CA THR A 134 17.74 57.08 -29.17
C THR A 134 16.38 56.57 -29.69
N SER A 135 15.66 55.81 -28.86
CA SER A 135 14.36 55.20 -29.25
C SER A 135 13.20 56.18 -29.14
N ILE A 136 12.58 56.54 -30.28
CA ILE A 136 11.39 57.41 -30.40
C ILE A 136 10.20 56.86 -29.60
N GLY A 137 10.19 55.55 -29.33
CA GLY A 137 9.19 54.91 -28.50
C GLY A 137 9.26 53.39 -28.62
N SER A 138 8.85 52.70 -27.57
CA SER A 138 8.63 51.25 -27.59
C SER A 138 7.37 50.90 -26.84
N PHE A 139 6.65 49.90 -27.31
CA PHE A 139 5.55 49.30 -26.55
C PHE A 139 5.67 47.78 -26.55
N ASN A 140 5.12 47.18 -25.51
CA ASN A 140 4.95 45.75 -25.36
C ASN A 140 3.47 45.37 -25.43
N TYR A 141 3.20 44.13 -25.81
CA TYR A 141 1.88 43.54 -25.68
C TYR A 141 1.43 43.56 -24.21
N GLY A 142 0.27 44.18 -23.94
CA GLY A 142 -0.26 44.36 -22.57
C GLY A 142 -0.18 45.79 -22.04
N ASP A 143 0.59 46.68 -22.68
CA ASP A 143 0.58 48.11 -22.37
C ASP A 143 -0.83 48.72 -22.61
N THR A 144 -1.02 49.99 -22.24
CA THR A 144 -2.29 50.76 -22.39
C THR A 144 -2.61 51.05 -23.86
N LEU A 145 -2.72 49.99 -24.66
CA LEU A 145 -3.13 50.01 -26.05
C LEU A 145 -4.61 49.70 -26.19
N SER A 146 -5.22 50.26 -27.22
CA SER A 146 -6.60 50.04 -27.64
C SER A 146 -6.86 48.56 -27.90
N GLN A 147 -8.10 48.15 -27.64
CA GLN A 147 -8.56 46.79 -27.93
C GLN A 147 -8.46 46.46 -29.43
N ASP A 148 -8.55 47.48 -30.29
CA ASP A 148 -8.38 47.35 -31.73
C ASP A 148 -6.94 46.95 -32.09
N ILE A 149 -5.93 47.68 -31.61
CA ILE A 149 -4.52 47.33 -31.84
C ILE A 149 -4.21 45.95 -31.26
N LYS A 150 -4.69 45.65 -30.05
CA LYS A 150 -4.55 44.32 -29.44
C LYS A 150 -5.16 43.22 -30.31
N SER A 151 -6.37 43.41 -30.86
CA SER A 151 -7.05 42.42 -31.70
C SER A 151 -6.33 42.13 -33.03
N SER A 152 -5.71 43.15 -33.64
CA SER A 152 -4.92 42.94 -34.87
C SER A 152 -3.60 42.24 -34.61
N ILE A 153 -3.05 42.42 -33.41
CA ILE A 153 -1.83 41.76 -32.97
C ILE A 153 -2.08 40.29 -32.60
N THR A 154 -3.27 39.96 -32.06
CA THR A 154 -3.59 38.63 -31.52
C THR A 154 -4.47 37.77 -32.40
N SER A 155 -4.85 38.20 -33.61
CA SER A 155 -5.69 37.35 -34.48
C SER A 155 -4.92 36.09 -34.90
N SER A 156 -5.63 35.00 -35.11
CA SER A 156 -5.10 33.77 -35.73
C SER A 156 -5.02 33.84 -37.26
N ASP A 157 -5.60 34.88 -37.85
CA ASP A 157 -5.67 35.13 -39.29
C ASP A 157 -4.90 36.41 -39.61
N PHE A 158 -3.62 36.22 -39.94
CA PHE A 158 -2.68 37.31 -40.22
C PHE A 158 -2.73 37.79 -41.67
N SER A 159 -3.62 37.25 -42.51
CA SER A 159 -3.70 37.58 -43.93
C SER A 159 -4.01 39.07 -44.18
N ASP A 160 -4.68 39.72 -43.23
CA ASP A 160 -5.19 41.10 -43.37
C ASP A 160 -4.92 42.04 -42.18
N ASN A 161 -4.04 41.68 -41.23
CA ASN A 161 -3.73 42.54 -40.10
C ASN A 161 -2.54 43.46 -40.33
N TYR A 162 -2.83 44.75 -40.33
CA TYR A 162 -1.86 45.81 -40.54
C TYR A 162 -1.87 46.82 -39.41
N ILE A 163 -0.68 47.23 -39.02
CA ILE A 163 -0.44 48.32 -38.10
C ILE A 163 0.22 49.44 -38.88
N ILE A 164 -0.28 50.67 -38.74
CA ILE A 164 0.41 51.87 -39.21
C ILE A 164 1.26 52.42 -38.08
N LEU A 165 2.51 52.75 -38.39
CA LEU A 165 3.29 53.71 -37.62
C LEU A 165 3.42 55.02 -38.38
N GLY A 166 3.02 56.11 -37.74
CA GLY A 166 3.27 57.47 -38.20
C GLY A 166 4.36 58.10 -37.35
N VAL A 167 5.35 58.74 -37.96
CA VAL A 167 6.32 59.58 -37.24
C VAL A 167 6.18 61.02 -37.69
N GLU A 168 6.07 61.93 -36.72
CA GLU A 168 5.90 63.36 -36.96
C GLU A 168 6.91 64.21 -36.20
N ASP A 169 7.19 65.38 -36.74
CA ASP A 169 7.88 66.46 -36.04
C ASP A 169 6.91 67.18 -35.07
N ALA A 170 7.30 67.26 -33.80
CA ALA A 170 6.58 67.95 -32.72
C ALA A 170 6.77 69.48 -32.76
N GLY A 171 7.70 70.01 -33.56
CA GLY A 171 7.97 71.42 -33.75
C GLY A 171 7.01 72.14 -34.72
N SER A 172 7.07 73.47 -34.72
CA SER A 172 6.32 74.36 -35.63
C SER A 172 7.14 74.89 -36.81
N SER A 173 8.40 74.45 -36.96
CA SER A 173 9.32 74.88 -38.02
C SER A 173 9.37 73.82 -39.13
N ASN A 174 9.17 74.26 -40.36
CA ASN A 174 9.10 73.40 -41.53
C ASN A 174 10.51 72.86 -41.90
N ASN A 175 10.61 71.54 -42.13
CA ASN A 175 11.72 70.79 -42.73
C ASN A 175 12.69 70.07 -41.76
N SER A 176 12.17 69.09 -41.01
CA SER A 176 13.00 68.12 -40.27
C SER A 176 13.08 66.80 -41.02
N MET A 177 14.30 66.29 -41.20
CA MET A 177 14.54 65.00 -41.84
C MET A 177 15.34 64.10 -40.91
N ALA A 178 14.89 62.86 -40.76
CA ALA A 178 15.58 61.83 -40.00
C ALA A 178 15.42 60.48 -40.70
N LYS A 179 16.47 59.67 -40.66
CA LYS A 179 16.36 58.24 -40.96
C LYS A 179 15.85 57.52 -39.73
N ILE A 180 14.83 56.69 -39.92
CA ILE A 180 14.17 55.96 -38.85
C ILE A 180 14.32 54.46 -39.11
N SER A 181 14.63 53.72 -38.05
CA SER A 181 14.56 52.25 -38.05
C SER A 181 13.38 51.79 -37.18
N ILE A 182 12.61 50.85 -37.70
CA ILE A 182 11.47 50.23 -37.02
C ILE A 182 11.78 48.74 -36.85
N SER A 183 11.63 48.25 -35.62
CA SER A 183 11.84 46.86 -35.25
C SER A 183 10.59 46.30 -34.59
N LEU A 184 9.95 45.32 -35.23
CA LEU A 184 8.91 44.48 -34.63
C LEU A 184 9.53 43.14 -34.23
N VAL A 185 9.42 42.80 -32.95
CA VAL A 185 9.89 41.54 -32.38
C VAL A 185 8.68 40.79 -31.83
N ILE A 186 8.35 39.66 -32.44
CA ILE A 186 7.32 38.74 -31.95
C ILE A 186 8.02 37.52 -31.39
N THR A 187 7.68 37.17 -30.16
CA THR A 187 8.08 35.91 -29.52
C THR A 187 6.82 35.09 -29.29
N TYR A 188 6.90 33.81 -29.59
CA TYR A 188 5.78 32.87 -29.48
C TYR A 188 6.30 31.53 -28.96
N TYR A 189 5.39 30.71 -28.46
CA TYR A 189 5.67 29.34 -28.06
C TYR A 189 5.56 28.43 -29.27
N LEU A 190 6.52 27.51 -29.43
CA LEU A 190 6.33 26.36 -30.30
C LEU A 190 5.21 25.48 -29.73
N PRO A 191 4.48 24.74 -30.59
CA PRO A 191 3.61 23.67 -30.12
C PRO A 191 4.37 22.72 -29.21
N ILE A 192 3.71 22.35 -28.13
CA ILE A 192 4.26 21.49 -27.09
C ILE A 192 3.92 20.06 -27.45
N ASP A 193 4.95 19.24 -27.61
CA ASP A 193 4.83 17.80 -27.73
C ASP A 193 4.87 17.16 -26.34
N MET A 194 3.94 16.26 -26.08
CA MET A 194 3.85 15.48 -24.85
C MET A 194 3.42 14.04 -25.15
N THR A 195 3.61 13.16 -24.18
CA THR A 195 3.22 11.76 -24.29
C THR A 195 2.12 11.46 -23.27
N ILE A 196 1.02 10.85 -23.70
CA ILE A 196 -0.06 10.39 -22.82
C ILE A 196 0.01 8.87 -22.71
N ASP A 197 -0.06 8.37 -21.48
CA ASP A 197 0.12 6.96 -21.19
C ASP A 197 -0.68 6.49 -19.96
N ASN A 198 -0.63 5.18 -19.68
CA ASN A 198 -1.07 4.54 -18.44
C ASN A 198 0.07 3.69 -17.85
N ASN A 199 -0.10 3.23 -16.62
CA ASN A 199 0.90 2.40 -15.94
C ASN A 199 0.82 0.89 -16.29
N PHE A 200 0.28 0.54 -17.46
CA PHE A 200 0.19 -0.85 -17.91
C PHE A 200 1.46 -1.20 -18.69
N VAL A 201 1.72 -2.49 -18.88
CA VAL A 201 2.90 -2.96 -19.61
C VAL A 201 2.42 -3.86 -20.75
N ASP A 202 2.97 -3.66 -21.95
CA ASP A 202 2.74 -4.59 -23.04
C ASP A 202 3.62 -5.85 -22.90
N ASN A 203 3.04 -6.88 -22.29
CA ASN A 203 3.66 -8.20 -22.19
C ASN A 203 3.21 -9.15 -23.32
N SER A 204 2.30 -8.72 -24.18
CA SER A 204 1.71 -9.55 -25.24
C SER A 204 2.47 -9.49 -26.55
N GLY A 205 3.34 -8.49 -26.72
CA GLY A 205 4.05 -8.23 -27.97
C GLY A 205 3.16 -7.66 -29.08
N ASN A 206 1.92 -7.28 -28.75
CA ASN A 206 0.96 -6.71 -29.70
C ASN A 206 1.17 -5.21 -29.96
N GLY A 207 2.12 -4.58 -29.27
CA GLY A 207 2.49 -3.17 -29.45
C GLY A 207 1.52 -2.18 -28.80
N THR A 208 0.62 -2.62 -27.92
CA THR A 208 -0.37 -1.77 -27.23
C THR A 208 -0.61 -2.20 -25.78
N HIS A 209 -1.01 -1.24 -24.93
CA HIS A 209 -1.41 -1.51 -23.55
C HIS A 209 -2.53 -0.57 -23.06
N GLY A 210 -3.73 -1.12 -22.84
CA GLY A 210 -4.85 -0.39 -22.27
C GLY A 210 -5.30 0.83 -23.08
N GLN A 211 -6.13 1.66 -22.44
CA GLN A 211 -6.80 2.79 -23.08
C GLN A 211 -6.86 4.01 -22.17
N VAL A 212 -6.99 5.19 -22.79
CA VAL A 212 -7.15 6.50 -22.15
C VAL A 212 -8.13 7.33 -22.97
N SER A 213 -8.86 8.26 -22.35
CA SER A 213 -9.66 9.26 -23.07
C SER A 213 -8.91 10.58 -23.14
N ILE A 214 -8.79 11.13 -24.36
CA ILE A 214 -8.17 12.43 -24.64
C ILE A 214 -9.25 13.28 -25.31
N ASP A 215 -9.57 14.42 -24.71
CA ASP A 215 -10.62 15.35 -25.15
C ASP A 215 -11.96 14.64 -25.41
N GLY A 216 -12.31 13.70 -24.51
CA GLY A 216 -13.55 12.92 -24.57
C GLY A 216 -13.51 11.71 -25.52
N THR A 217 -12.44 11.53 -26.29
CA THR A 217 -12.31 10.40 -27.23
C THR A 217 -11.41 9.32 -26.64
N THR A 218 -11.95 8.10 -26.51
CA THR A 218 -11.17 6.92 -26.05
C THR A 218 -10.19 6.48 -27.13
N GLN A 219 -8.93 6.27 -26.73
CA GLN A 219 -7.83 5.83 -27.58
C GLN A 219 -7.10 4.65 -26.92
N THR A 220 -6.73 3.67 -27.74
CA THR A 220 -5.85 2.57 -27.32
C THR A 220 -4.42 3.07 -27.33
N ILE A 221 -3.67 2.79 -26.26
CA ILE A 221 -2.32 3.31 -26.10
C ILE A 221 -1.31 2.34 -26.74
N PRO A 222 -0.45 2.80 -27.68
CA PRO A 222 0.66 2.01 -28.20
C PRO A 222 1.78 1.91 -27.15
N SER A 223 2.67 0.92 -27.26
CA SER A 223 3.77 0.70 -26.29
C SER A 223 4.78 1.85 -26.17
N SER A 224 4.72 2.84 -27.07
CA SER A 224 5.49 4.08 -27.01
C SER A 224 4.77 5.23 -26.28
N GLY A 225 3.52 5.03 -25.85
CA GLY A 225 2.61 6.10 -25.44
C GLY A 225 2.03 6.87 -26.64
N ILE A 226 0.94 7.60 -26.41
CA ILE A 226 0.30 8.46 -27.41
C ILE A 226 1.04 9.79 -27.48
N SER A 227 1.66 10.09 -28.63
CA SER A 227 2.24 11.41 -28.87
C SER A 227 1.15 12.43 -29.19
N LEU A 228 1.16 13.55 -28.48
CA LEU A 228 0.17 14.61 -28.57
C LEU A 228 0.85 15.98 -28.68
N THR A 229 0.50 16.73 -29.73
CA THR A 229 0.95 18.11 -29.93
C THR A 229 -0.18 19.09 -29.60
N ARG A 230 0.09 20.09 -28.76
CA ARG A 230 -0.86 21.13 -28.33
C ARG A 230 -0.19 22.49 -28.17
N ASN A 231 -0.95 23.56 -28.38
CA ASN A 231 -0.44 24.91 -28.16
C ASN A 231 -0.49 25.29 -26.67
N VAL A 232 0.48 26.07 -26.20
CA VAL A 232 0.47 26.63 -24.84
C VAL A 232 -0.82 27.42 -24.59
N GLY A 233 -1.48 27.18 -23.47
CA GLY A 233 -2.75 27.78 -23.08
C GLY A 233 -3.99 27.06 -23.63
N GLN A 234 -3.84 26.11 -24.56
CA GLN A 234 -4.96 25.29 -25.01
C GLN A 234 -5.40 24.35 -23.89
N ASN A 235 -6.71 24.26 -23.66
CA ASN A 235 -7.26 23.33 -22.68
C ASN A 235 -7.15 21.88 -23.19
N LEU A 236 -6.72 20.99 -22.30
CA LEU A 236 -6.63 19.55 -22.53
C LEU A 236 -7.43 18.83 -21.45
N THR A 237 -8.20 17.82 -21.85
CA THR A 237 -8.91 16.93 -20.93
C THR A 237 -8.37 15.52 -21.08
N LEU A 238 -7.75 14.99 -20.03
CA LEU A 238 -7.32 13.60 -19.96
C LEU A 238 -8.24 12.85 -18.99
N SER A 239 -8.75 11.68 -19.35
CA SER A 239 -9.52 10.83 -18.43
C SER A 239 -9.03 9.39 -18.47
N ALA A 240 -8.74 8.85 -17.29
CA ALA A 240 -8.34 7.46 -17.16
C ALA A 240 -9.57 6.57 -17.38
N ILE A 241 -9.47 5.59 -18.28
CA ILE A 241 -10.56 4.63 -18.50
C ILE A 241 -10.50 3.58 -17.38
N SER A 242 -11.60 3.39 -16.65
CA SER A 242 -11.73 2.41 -15.57
C SER A 242 -13.12 1.78 -15.61
N SER A 243 -13.30 0.47 -15.42
CA SER A 243 -12.26 -0.56 -15.21
C SER A 243 -11.74 -1.14 -16.53
N GLN A 244 -10.49 -1.60 -16.54
CA GLN A 244 -9.86 -2.26 -17.71
C GLN A 244 -9.08 -3.50 -17.28
N GLN A 245 -8.97 -4.51 -18.14
CA GLN A 245 -8.04 -5.62 -17.91
C GLN A 245 -6.66 -5.28 -18.51
N ASP A 246 -5.59 -5.43 -17.74
CA ASP A 246 -4.24 -5.31 -18.28
C ASP A 246 -3.78 -6.61 -18.97
N ASN A 247 -2.66 -6.53 -19.70
CA ASN A 247 -2.11 -7.66 -20.45
C ASN A 247 -1.59 -8.80 -19.53
N GLN A 248 -1.56 -8.61 -18.21
CA GLN A 248 -1.25 -9.64 -17.22
C GLN A 248 -2.52 -10.32 -16.67
N GLY A 249 -3.70 -9.91 -17.12
CA GLY A 249 -4.99 -10.43 -16.70
C GLY A 249 -5.56 -9.77 -15.45
N TYR A 250 -4.89 -8.77 -14.86
CA TYR A 250 -5.41 -8.05 -13.70
C TYR A 250 -6.42 -6.99 -14.11
N GLN A 251 -7.51 -6.88 -13.34
CA GLN A 251 -8.40 -5.74 -13.45
C GLN A 251 -7.71 -4.50 -12.86
N ARG A 252 -7.78 -3.39 -13.57
CA ARG A 252 -7.23 -2.08 -13.23
C ARG A 252 -8.36 -1.10 -13.01
N THR A 253 -8.31 -0.39 -11.88
CA THR A 253 -9.38 0.52 -11.48
C THR A 253 -8.84 1.86 -10.99
N TRP A 254 -9.62 2.92 -11.18
CA TRP A 254 -9.37 4.21 -10.55
C TRP A 254 -9.83 4.16 -9.10
N HIS A 255 -8.90 4.35 -8.16
CA HIS A 255 -9.18 4.25 -6.72
C HIS A 255 -8.92 5.56 -5.98
N THR A 256 -9.84 5.96 -5.10
CA THR A 256 -9.81 7.23 -4.35
C THR A 256 -9.72 7.06 -2.82
N GLY A 257 -9.36 5.87 -2.32
CA GLY A 257 -9.25 5.58 -0.88
C GLY A 257 -8.01 6.16 -0.21
N ALA A 258 -7.84 5.93 1.10
CA ALA A 258 -6.73 6.52 1.86
C ALA A 258 -5.35 5.88 1.57
N VAL A 259 -5.32 4.65 1.05
CA VAL A 259 -4.10 3.90 0.76
C VAL A 259 -4.13 3.51 -0.72
N SER A 260 -3.00 3.66 -1.41
CA SER A 260 -2.84 3.28 -2.81
C SER A 260 -3.78 4.03 -3.76
N THR A 261 -3.83 5.36 -3.67
CA THR A 261 -4.67 6.20 -4.55
C THR A 261 -4.21 6.15 -6.00
N SER A 262 -5.15 6.12 -6.93
CA SER A 262 -4.86 6.46 -8.33
C SER A 262 -4.56 7.94 -8.49
N ASP A 263 -3.71 8.27 -9.46
CA ASP A 263 -3.41 9.63 -9.81
C ASP A 263 -2.96 9.77 -11.25
N TRP A 264 -2.96 11.00 -11.73
CA TRP A 264 -2.21 11.41 -12.90
C TRP A 264 -0.85 11.92 -12.45
N THR A 265 0.21 11.39 -13.04
CA THR A 265 1.57 11.88 -12.84
C THR A 265 2.11 12.54 -14.10
N ARG A 266 3.00 13.52 -13.92
CA ARG A 266 3.78 14.16 -14.98
C ARG A 266 5.25 13.92 -14.70
N ASN A 267 5.91 13.09 -15.53
CA ASN A 267 7.27 12.57 -15.30
C ASN A 267 7.45 11.98 -13.88
N GLY A 268 6.47 11.20 -13.43
CA GLY A 268 6.49 10.54 -12.12
C GLY A 268 6.06 11.41 -10.92
N ALA A 269 5.93 12.74 -11.08
CA ALA A 269 5.40 13.59 -10.01
C ALA A 269 3.87 13.66 -10.08
N SER A 270 3.18 13.42 -8.96
CA SER A 270 1.71 13.49 -8.88
C SER A 270 1.20 14.88 -9.23
N ARG A 271 0.11 14.94 -10.00
CA ARG A 271 -0.49 16.21 -10.49
C ARG A 271 -1.98 16.32 -10.21
N ASN A 272 -2.72 15.23 -10.34
CA ASN A 272 -4.16 15.26 -10.15
C ASN A 272 -4.67 13.93 -9.59
N PRO A 273 -5.36 13.93 -8.44
CA PRO A 273 -5.93 12.72 -7.85
C PRO A 273 -7.29 12.34 -8.46
N ASN A 274 -7.85 13.17 -9.35
CA ASN A 274 -9.14 12.90 -9.99
C ASN A 274 -8.98 12.07 -11.26
N GLN A 275 -9.96 11.22 -11.55
CA GLN A 275 -9.96 10.34 -12.74
C GLN A 275 -9.84 11.14 -14.05
N THR A 276 -10.50 12.30 -14.08
CA THR A 276 -10.39 13.29 -15.15
C THR A 276 -9.49 14.43 -14.71
N TYR A 277 -8.51 14.75 -15.54
CA TYR A 277 -7.61 15.87 -15.39
C TYR A 277 -7.88 16.90 -16.50
N PHE A 278 -8.39 18.06 -16.10
CA PHE A 278 -8.57 19.21 -16.97
C PHE A 278 -7.52 20.27 -16.64
N PHE A 279 -6.74 20.68 -17.63
CA PHE A 279 -5.71 21.70 -17.45
C PHE A 279 -5.39 22.44 -18.77
N PRO A 280 -4.98 23.72 -18.69
CA PRO A 280 -4.35 24.40 -19.82
C PRO A 280 -2.91 23.91 -19.98
N VAL A 281 -2.50 23.66 -21.22
CA VAL A 281 -1.11 23.25 -21.54
C VAL A 281 -0.13 24.36 -21.18
N ALA A 282 0.93 24.04 -20.42
CA ALA A 282 1.96 24.97 -19.98
C ALA A 282 3.23 24.90 -20.84
N GLU A 283 4.09 25.92 -20.76
CA GLU A 283 5.41 25.93 -21.45
C GLU A 283 6.31 24.76 -21.00
N ASP A 284 6.21 24.35 -19.73
CA ASP A 284 7.06 23.31 -19.13
C ASP A 284 6.55 21.87 -19.39
N ASP A 285 5.48 21.71 -20.16
CA ASP A 285 4.91 20.42 -20.54
C ASP A 285 5.65 19.74 -21.71
N GLY A 286 6.57 20.45 -22.37
CA GLY A 286 7.38 19.92 -23.48
C GLY A 286 8.18 18.69 -23.09
N GLY A 287 8.01 17.63 -23.87
CA GLY A 287 8.67 16.33 -23.68
C GLY A 287 8.26 15.62 -22.39
N LYS A 288 7.16 16.02 -21.75
CA LYS A 288 6.67 15.37 -20.54
C LYS A 288 5.72 14.22 -20.88
N THR A 289 5.75 13.21 -20.03
CA THR A 289 4.83 12.07 -20.07
C THR A 289 3.81 12.20 -18.96
N TYR A 290 2.54 12.19 -19.34
CA TYR A 290 1.38 12.14 -18.47
C TYR A 290 0.91 10.71 -18.35
N ILE A 291 0.98 10.14 -17.15
CA ILE A 291 0.66 8.73 -16.90
C ILE A 291 -0.56 8.66 -15.98
N ALA A 292 -1.61 7.96 -16.43
CA ALA A 292 -2.69 7.52 -15.57
C ALA A 292 -2.23 6.31 -14.75
N ASN A 293 -2.10 6.47 -13.43
CA ASN A 293 -1.73 5.40 -12.53
C ASN A 293 -2.97 4.72 -11.96
N LEU A 294 -3.45 3.66 -12.62
CA LEU A 294 -4.53 2.84 -12.11
C LEU A 294 -3.99 1.73 -11.20
N ARG A 295 -4.83 1.28 -10.27
CA ARG A 295 -4.46 0.27 -9.28
C ARG A 295 -4.92 -1.11 -9.69
N LYS A 296 -4.10 -2.13 -9.42
CA LYS A 296 -4.53 -3.53 -9.59
C LYS A 296 -5.63 -3.85 -8.59
N LEU A 297 -6.59 -4.64 -9.04
CA LEU A 297 -7.64 -5.22 -8.23
C LEU A 297 -7.37 -6.72 -8.13
N TYR A 298 -7.05 -7.18 -6.93
CA TYR A 298 -6.80 -8.57 -6.61
C TYR A 298 -8.07 -9.27 -6.16
N ASN A 299 -8.39 -10.40 -6.76
CA ASN A 299 -9.52 -11.23 -6.35
C ASN A 299 -9.02 -12.28 -5.35
N LEU A 300 -9.53 -12.20 -4.12
CA LEU A 300 -9.22 -13.13 -3.05
C LEU A 300 -10.44 -13.98 -2.74
N THR A 301 -10.26 -15.30 -2.76
CA THR A 301 -11.32 -16.25 -2.44
C THR A 301 -11.05 -16.84 -1.07
N PHE A 302 -12.05 -16.85 -0.19
CA PHE A 302 -11.95 -17.39 1.16
C PHE A 302 -12.91 -18.56 1.32
N SER A 303 -12.43 -19.64 1.93
CA SER A 303 -13.26 -20.81 2.22
C SER A 303 -12.94 -21.40 3.60
N ASN A 304 -13.99 -21.77 4.32
CA ASN A 304 -13.88 -22.53 5.57
C ASN A 304 -14.78 -23.77 5.48
N PRO A 305 -14.29 -24.89 4.93
CA PRO A 305 -15.13 -26.07 4.72
C PRO A 305 -15.82 -26.54 6.00
N GLY A 306 -17.15 -26.68 5.95
CA GLY A 306 -17.97 -27.15 7.06
C GLY A 306 -18.19 -26.15 8.20
N ASN A 307 -17.62 -24.94 8.13
CA ASN A 307 -17.65 -23.96 9.21
C ASN A 307 -17.92 -22.54 8.67
N SER A 308 -18.37 -21.64 9.54
CA SER A 308 -18.59 -20.25 9.17
C SER A 308 -17.34 -19.39 9.35
N PHE A 309 -17.33 -18.23 8.71
CA PHE A 309 -16.25 -17.26 8.78
C PHE A 309 -16.77 -15.87 8.43
N TYR A 310 -15.92 -14.86 8.63
CA TYR A 310 -16.23 -13.47 8.31
C TYR A 310 -15.18 -12.90 7.35
N VAL A 311 -15.61 -12.07 6.40
CA VAL A 311 -14.72 -11.29 5.53
C VAL A 311 -15.20 -9.84 5.54
N ASN A 312 -14.33 -8.91 5.92
CA ASN A 312 -14.63 -7.51 6.20
C ASN A 312 -15.84 -7.31 7.12
N GLY A 313 -15.98 -8.19 8.12
CA GLY A 313 -17.10 -8.18 9.08
C GLY A 313 -18.40 -8.83 8.57
N ASN A 314 -18.49 -9.21 7.30
CA ASN A 314 -19.66 -9.90 6.76
C ASN A 314 -19.57 -11.41 6.99
N TYR A 315 -20.68 -12.04 7.38
CA TYR A 315 -20.76 -13.46 7.71
C TYR A 315 -20.96 -14.34 6.47
N TYR A 316 -20.23 -15.45 6.39
CA TYR A 316 -20.32 -16.43 5.31
C TYR A 316 -20.27 -17.87 5.83
N THR A 317 -21.01 -18.76 5.17
CA THR A 317 -20.98 -20.23 5.38
C THR A 317 -20.48 -21.00 4.16
N ASN A 318 -20.37 -20.33 3.02
CA ASN A 318 -19.87 -20.87 1.77
C ASN A 318 -18.66 -20.06 1.31
N SER A 319 -17.87 -20.62 0.38
CA SER A 319 -16.77 -19.90 -0.25
C SER A 319 -17.23 -18.55 -0.83
N THR A 320 -16.44 -17.50 -0.64
CA THR A 320 -16.76 -16.15 -1.12
C THR A 320 -15.53 -15.49 -1.71
N SER A 321 -15.72 -14.62 -2.70
CA SER A 321 -14.65 -13.84 -3.32
C SER A 321 -14.83 -12.36 -3.04
N VAL A 322 -13.74 -11.69 -2.70
CA VAL A 322 -13.70 -10.23 -2.52
C VAL A 322 -12.60 -9.64 -3.37
N SER A 323 -12.88 -8.47 -3.96
CA SER A 323 -11.92 -7.72 -4.75
C SER A 323 -11.25 -6.67 -3.86
N VAL A 324 -9.91 -6.67 -3.82
CA VAL A 324 -9.09 -5.81 -2.97
C VAL A 324 -8.12 -5.04 -3.84
N VAL A 325 -8.12 -3.71 -3.70
CA VAL A 325 -7.17 -2.84 -4.41
C VAL A 325 -5.76 -3.09 -3.88
N GLU A 326 -4.75 -3.11 -4.74
CA GLU A 326 -3.35 -3.35 -4.36
C GLU A 326 -2.92 -2.48 -3.17
N GLN A 327 -2.10 -3.05 -2.29
CA GLN A 327 -1.64 -2.46 -1.01
C GLN A 327 -2.72 -2.21 0.05
N ASN A 328 -4.02 -2.32 -0.28
CA ASN A 328 -5.07 -2.34 0.74
C ASN A 328 -5.16 -3.73 1.37
N SER A 329 -5.65 -3.78 2.60
CA SER A 329 -5.84 -5.04 3.32
C SER A 329 -7.30 -5.46 3.35
N VAL A 330 -7.53 -6.76 3.38
CA VAL A 330 -8.81 -7.37 3.76
C VAL A 330 -8.65 -7.98 5.15
N THR A 331 -9.72 -7.95 5.96
CA THR A 331 -9.75 -8.72 7.21
C THR A 331 -10.67 -9.91 7.04
N ALA A 332 -10.19 -11.10 7.37
CA ALA A 332 -10.98 -12.32 7.38
C ALA A 332 -10.70 -13.13 8.65
N THR A 333 -11.73 -13.65 9.29
CA THR A 333 -11.64 -14.36 10.58
C THR A 333 -12.54 -15.57 10.60
N ALA A 334 -12.12 -16.64 11.25
CA ALA A 334 -12.99 -17.77 11.59
C ALA A 334 -12.91 -18.07 13.09
N SER A 335 -13.89 -18.80 13.62
CA SER A 335 -13.91 -19.20 15.03
C SER A 335 -13.21 -20.54 15.22
N ASN A 336 -12.67 -20.75 16.42
CA ASN A 336 -12.29 -22.08 16.89
C ASN A 336 -13.54 -22.97 16.97
N TYR A 337 -13.35 -24.28 16.81
CA TYR A 337 -14.43 -25.25 16.93
C TYR A 337 -13.93 -26.58 17.50
N THR A 338 -14.84 -27.41 17.96
CA THR A 338 -14.53 -28.77 18.44
C THR A 338 -15.24 -29.78 17.56
N SER A 339 -14.50 -30.80 17.11
CA SER A 339 -15.04 -31.95 16.39
C SER A 339 -14.36 -33.23 16.88
N ASP A 340 -15.14 -34.27 17.15
CA ASP A 340 -14.65 -35.59 17.59
C ASP A 340 -13.72 -35.58 18.82
N GLY A 341 -13.87 -34.60 19.71
CA GLY A 341 -13.01 -34.44 20.89
C GLY A 341 -11.65 -33.79 20.62
N ILE A 342 -11.48 -33.19 19.44
CA ILE A 342 -10.32 -32.37 19.05
C ILE A 342 -10.75 -30.90 19.03
N GLU A 343 -9.99 -30.04 19.70
CA GLU A 343 -10.12 -28.60 19.57
C GLU A 343 -9.31 -28.12 18.36
N TYR A 344 -10.01 -27.51 17.41
CA TYR A 344 -9.43 -26.88 16.24
C TYR A 344 -9.32 -25.38 16.49
N THR A 345 -8.09 -24.91 16.68
CA THR A 345 -7.78 -23.48 16.82
C THR A 345 -7.51 -22.89 15.44
N PHE A 346 -8.21 -21.80 15.10
CA PHE A 346 -7.99 -21.08 13.86
C PHE A 346 -6.67 -20.32 13.93
N ASN A 347 -5.70 -20.70 13.10
CA ASN A 347 -4.39 -20.06 13.06
C ASN A 347 -4.27 -18.97 12.01
N GLY A 348 -5.26 -18.88 11.12
CA GLY A 348 -5.25 -17.96 10.01
C GLY A 348 -5.69 -18.62 8.71
N TRP A 349 -5.21 -18.09 7.61
CA TRP A 349 -5.64 -18.47 6.27
C TRP A 349 -4.47 -19.08 5.50
N LYS A 350 -4.61 -20.30 5.00
CA LYS A 350 -3.58 -20.98 4.22
C LYS A 350 -3.76 -20.74 2.73
N SER A 351 -2.68 -20.39 2.05
CA SER A 351 -2.63 -20.26 0.59
C SER A 351 -1.22 -20.60 0.09
N ASP A 352 -1.11 -21.46 -0.93
CA ASP A 352 0.16 -21.93 -1.49
C ASP A 352 1.14 -22.50 -0.44
N GLY A 353 0.60 -23.19 0.57
CA GLY A 353 1.38 -23.79 1.67
C GLY A 353 1.82 -22.81 2.76
N ILE A 354 1.51 -21.52 2.64
CA ILE A 354 1.85 -20.48 3.62
C ILE A 354 0.61 -20.08 4.42
N THR A 355 0.75 -19.94 5.74
CA THR A 355 -0.31 -19.45 6.62
C THR A 355 -0.19 -17.94 6.81
N TYR A 356 -1.29 -17.24 6.58
CA TYR A 356 -1.43 -15.80 6.70
C TYR A 356 -2.31 -15.49 7.91
N GLY A 357 -2.08 -14.35 8.56
CA GLY A 357 -2.95 -13.89 9.66
C GLY A 357 -4.35 -13.49 9.20
N THR A 358 -5.11 -12.86 10.09
CA THR A 358 -6.48 -12.41 9.81
C THR A 358 -6.55 -11.17 8.92
N THR A 359 -5.49 -10.37 8.88
CA THR A 359 -5.40 -9.19 8.00
C THR A 359 -4.42 -9.48 6.88
N ILE A 360 -4.92 -9.48 5.64
CA ILE A 360 -4.18 -9.91 4.46
C ILE A 360 -4.07 -8.75 3.50
N THR A 361 -2.84 -8.40 3.14
CA THR A 361 -2.52 -7.45 2.07
C THR A 361 -2.07 -8.25 0.84
N PRO A 362 -2.91 -8.40 -0.18
CA PRO A 362 -2.60 -9.27 -1.32
C PRO A 362 -1.57 -8.65 -2.27
N THR A 363 -0.78 -9.51 -2.88
CA THR A 363 0.17 -9.19 -3.96
C THR A 363 -0.22 -9.86 -5.29
N ALA A 364 -1.19 -10.76 -5.27
CA ALA A 364 -1.73 -11.50 -6.40
C ALA A 364 -3.16 -11.99 -6.09
N ASN A 365 -3.85 -12.48 -7.11
CA ASN A 365 -5.09 -13.24 -6.90
C ASN A 365 -4.74 -14.52 -6.12
N LYS A 366 -5.49 -14.81 -5.05
CA LYS A 366 -5.21 -15.95 -4.17
C LYS A 366 -6.49 -16.60 -3.67
N THR A 367 -6.41 -17.90 -3.44
CA THR A 367 -7.44 -18.66 -2.71
C THR A 367 -6.89 -19.02 -1.35
N PHE A 368 -7.67 -18.74 -0.33
CA PHE A 368 -7.41 -18.97 1.07
C PHE A 368 -8.38 -20.00 1.61
N THR A 369 -7.83 -20.99 2.32
CA THR A 369 -8.60 -21.94 3.10
C THR A 369 -8.27 -21.71 4.57
N ALA A 370 -9.27 -21.76 5.44
CA ALA A 370 -9.04 -21.63 6.88
C ALA A 370 -8.03 -22.70 7.35
N ASP A 371 -7.00 -22.25 8.08
CA ASP A 371 -5.95 -23.08 8.62
C ASP A 371 -6.22 -23.32 10.09
N TYR A 372 -6.27 -24.59 10.48
CA TYR A 372 -6.58 -25.01 11.83
C TYR A 372 -5.50 -25.95 12.37
N THR A 373 -5.12 -25.76 13.62
CA THR A 373 -4.37 -26.75 14.39
C THR A 373 -5.34 -27.55 15.22
N GLY A 374 -5.33 -28.86 15.05
CA GLY A 374 -6.20 -29.79 15.77
C GLY A 374 -5.43 -30.43 16.91
N ARG A 375 -5.77 -30.10 18.16
CA ARG A 375 -5.16 -30.66 19.36
C ARG A 375 -6.20 -31.43 20.19
N PRO A 376 -5.83 -32.52 20.89
CA PRO A 376 -6.76 -33.22 21.78
C PRO A 376 -7.24 -32.30 22.90
N VAL A 377 -8.52 -32.43 23.30
CA VAL A 377 -9.05 -31.67 24.44
C VAL A 377 -8.48 -32.23 25.74
N VAL A 378 -7.47 -31.56 26.29
CA VAL A 378 -6.93 -31.87 27.62
C VAL A 378 -7.81 -31.21 28.67
N VAL A 379 -8.29 -32.01 29.64
CA VAL A 379 -9.33 -31.57 30.57
C VAL A 379 -8.73 -31.07 31.88
N SER A 380 -7.64 -31.69 32.37
CA SER A 380 -7.05 -31.32 33.65
C SER A 380 -5.76 -32.09 33.99
N PHE A 381 -5.08 -31.61 35.01
CA PHE A 381 -4.06 -32.35 35.75
C PHE A 381 -4.59 -32.75 37.12
N TYR A 382 -4.22 -33.94 37.58
CA TYR A 382 -4.48 -34.42 38.93
C TYR A 382 -3.16 -34.78 39.60
N PHE A 383 -2.94 -34.32 40.83
CA PHE A 383 -1.64 -34.41 41.49
C PHE A 383 -1.60 -35.45 42.62
N GLY A 384 -2.67 -36.21 42.81
CA GLY A 384 -2.81 -37.07 43.98
C GLY A 384 -3.24 -36.31 45.24
N GLY A 385 -3.38 -37.05 46.34
CA GLY A 385 -3.81 -36.53 47.65
C GLY A 385 -2.82 -36.79 48.78
N VAL A 386 -1.76 -37.57 48.53
CA VAL A 386 -0.73 -37.88 49.52
C VAL A 386 0.67 -37.66 48.95
N LEU A 387 1.65 -37.51 49.86
CA LEU A 387 3.06 -37.35 49.48
C LEU A 387 3.53 -38.53 48.62
N ASN A 388 4.28 -38.22 47.56
CA ASN A 388 4.82 -39.13 46.54
C ASN A 388 3.82 -39.62 45.47
N ASP A 389 2.58 -39.15 45.45
CA ASP A 389 1.70 -39.44 44.32
C ASP A 389 2.27 -38.87 43.00
N PRO A 390 2.15 -39.60 41.87
CA PRO A 390 2.62 -39.15 40.56
C PRO A 390 1.70 -38.06 39.98
N ILE A 391 2.22 -37.29 39.02
CA ILE A 391 1.39 -36.35 38.26
C ILE A 391 0.56 -37.14 37.26
N LYS A 392 -0.76 -36.94 37.28
CA LYS A 392 -1.70 -37.53 36.34
C LYS A 392 -2.18 -36.49 35.33
N VAL A 393 -1.83 -36.67 34.07
CA VAL A 393 -2.30 -35.87 32.94
C VAL A 393 -3.58 -36.51 32.42
N MET A 394 -4.66 -35.74 32.25
CA MET A 394 -5.97 -36.27 31.83
C MET A 394 -6.56 -35.52 30.64
N TRP A 395 -7.12 -36.26 29.69
CA TRP A 395 -7.74 -35.74 28.48
C TRP A 395 -9.02 -36.50 28.16
N THR A 396 -9.86 -35.89 27.31
CA THR A 396 -11.06 -36.57 26.81
C THR A 396 -10.66 -37.55 25.72
N ASP A 397 -11.17 -38.78 25.79
CA ASP A 397 -10.93 -39.76 24.74
C ASP A 397 -11.54 -39.31 23.41
N ASN A 398 -10.73 -39.37 22.36
CA ASN A 398 -11.03 -38.93 21.02
C ASN A 398 -12.01 -39.89 20.33
N GLN A 399 -13.08 -39.34 19.78
CA GLN A 399 -14.14 -40.14 19.16
C GLN A 399 -13.76 -40.59 17.74
N ASN A 400 -12.76 -39.97 17.11
CA ASN A 400 -12.31 -40.31 15.77
C ASN A 400 -11.78 -41.77 15.73
N PRO A 401 -12.34 -42.65 14.87
CA PRO A 401 -11.95 -44.06 14.80
C PRO A 401 -10.52 -44.28 14.27
N ALA A 402 -9.93 -43.29 13.58
CA ALA A 402 -8.56 -43.37 13.07
C ALA A 402 -7.50 -43.16 14.17
N VAL A 403 -7.90 -42.62 15.33
CA VAL A 403 -7.01 -42.49 16.49
C VAL A 403 -6.93 -43.83 17.21
N THR A 404 -5.72 -44.34 17.43
CA THR A 404 -5.52 -45.61 18.15
C THR A 404 -4.70 -45.47 19.42
N GLN A 405 -3.88 -44.42 19.52
CA GLN A 405 -2.95 -44.19 20.61
C GLN A 405 -2.79 -42.70 20.88
N TYR A 406 -2.36 -42.38 22.10
CA TYR A 406 -1.92 -41.06 22.51
C TYR A 406 -0.47 -41.11 22.93
N TYR A 407 0.31 -40.13 22.48
CA TYR A 407 1.71 -39.96 22.80
C TYR A 407 1.85 -38.76 23.73
N ILE A 408 2.49 -38.98 24.86
CA ILE A 408 2.65 -37.96 25.90
C ILE A 408 4.10 -37.50 25.89
N TYR A 409 4.27 -36.19 25.74
CA TYR A 409 5.58 -35.56 25.81
C TYR A 409 5.63 -34.59 26.98
N ARG A 410 6.83 -34.41 27.51
CA ARG A 410 7.13 -33.51 28.62
C ARG A 410 8.36 -32.68 28.31
N LYS A 411 8.37 -31.43 28.75
CA LYS A 411 9.58 -30.60 28.86
C LYS A 411 9.57 -29.83 30.17
N GLN A 412 10.75 -29.41 30.61
CA GLN A 412 10.96 -28.71 31.87
C GLN A 412 11.55 -27.33 31.59
N LYS A 413 11.33 -26.36 32.48
CA LYS A 413 11.94 -25.02 32.37
C LYS A 413 12.82 -24.67 33.56
N PRO A 414 13.93 -25.38 33.83
CA PRO A 414 14.85 -25.01 34.91
C PRO A 414 15.49 -23.64 34.65
N ASN A 415 15.51 -22.77 35.66
CA ASN A 415 16.13 -21.44 35.61
C ASN A 415 15.66 -20.57 34.42
N GLY A 416 14.40 -20.71 34.00
CA GLY A 416 13.81 -19.92 32.94
C GLY A 416 14.13 -20.36 31.50
N VAL A 417 14.79 -21.50 31.26
CA VAL A 417 15.06 -22.04 29.91
C VAL A 417 14.46 -23.43 29.75
N TYR A 418 13.74 -23.69 28.64
CA TYR A 418 13.13 -25.00 28.39
C TYR A 418 14.15 -26.06 27.95
N THR A 419 13.98 -27.28 28.45
CA THR A 419 14.63 -28.48 27.94
C THR A 419 14.00 -28.92 26.63
N THR A 420 14.70 -29.76 25.87
CA THR A 420 14.12 -30.47 24.73
C THR A 420 12.94 -31.33 25.19
N PRO A 421 11.82 -31.35 24.44
CA PRO A 421 10.72 -32.29 24.65
C PRO A 421 11.20 -33.75 24.68
N VAL A 422 10.75 -34.50 25.68
CA VAL A 422 11.00 -35.93 25.83
C VAL A 422 9.68 -36.67 25.71
N HIS A 423 9.65 -37.72 24.89
CA HIS A 423 8.54 -38.67 24.86
C HIS A 423 8.57 -39.51 26.15
N ILE A 424 7.53 -39.41 26.96
CA ILE A 424 7.47 -40.05 28.30
C ILE A 424 6.53 -41.25 28.34
N GLY A 425 5.66 -41.42 27.35
CA GLY A 425 4.84 -42.62 27.26
C GLY A 425 3.81 -42.59 26.16
N THR A 426 3.29 -43.79 25.87
CA THR A 426 2.21 -44.01 24.91
C THR A 426 1.10 -44.79 25.59
N VAL A 427 -0.14 -44.37 25.42
CA VAL A 427 -1.31 -45.12 25.89
C VAL A 427 -2.28 -45.39 24.74
N ASN A 428 -3.03 -46.48 24.82
CA ASN A 428 -4.02 -46.81 23.79
C ASN A 428 -5.26 -45.91 23.91
N LYS A 429 -5.98 -45.75 22.81
CA LYS A 429 -7.32 -45.16 22.79
C LYS A 429 -8.23 -45.84 23.84
N GLY A 430 -9.08 -45.05 24.49
CA GLY A 430 -9.88 -45.47 25.64
C GLY A 430 -9.21 -45.22 26.99
N VAL A 431 -7.91 -44.93 27.01
CA VAL A 431 -7.18 -44.52 28.22
C VAL A 431 -7.00 -43.00 28.20
N GLY A 432 -7.89 -42.28 28.90
CA GLY A 432 -7.90 -40.81 28.96
C GLY A 432 -6.93 -40.20 29.98
N TYR A 433 -5.90 -40.93 30.40
CA TYR A 433 -4.91 -40.42 31.36
C TYR A 433 -3.53 -41.05 31.21
N PHE A 434 -2.51 -40.36 31.72
CA PHE A 434 -1.14 -40.85 31.87
C PHE A 434 -0.58 -40.44 33.23
N GLU A 435 0.13 -41.34 33.90
CA GLU A 435 0.78 -41.09 35.20
C GLU A 435 2.29 -40.96 35.00
N ASP A 436 2.82 -39.78 35.30
CA ASP A 436 4.24 -39.47 35.26
C ASP A 436 4.87 -39.70 36.64
N TYR A 437 5.66 -40.77 36.74
CA TYR A 437 6.34 -41.17 37.97
C TYR A 437 7.70 -40.49 38.17
N ASP A 438 8.25 -39.81 37.16
CA ASP A 438 9.52 -39.08 37.31
C ASP A 438 9.34 -37.86 38.22
N PHE A 439 8.10 -37.37 38.32
CA PHE A 439 7.72 -36.25 39.15
C PHE A 439 6.61 -36.65 40.12
N SER A 440 6.81 -36.32 41.40
CA SER A 440 5.83 -36.53 42.45
C SER A 440 5.70 -35.29 43.32
N LEU A 441 4.65 -35.22 44.13
CA LEU A 441 4.36 -34.11 45.06
C LEU A 441 5.51 -33.78 46.05
N THR A 442 6.56 -34.57 46.13
CA THR A 442 7.71 -34.41 47.04
C THR A 442 9.04 -34.12 46.35
N ASN A 443 9.19 -34.46 45.05
CA ASN A 443 10.48 -34.47 44.36
C ASN A 443 10.75 -33.21 43.51
N THR A 444 9.81 -32.27 43.45
CA THR A 444 9.99 -30.96 42.80
C THR A 444 10.70 -29.98 43.75
N LYS A 445 11.95 -30.27 44.13
CA LYS A 445 12.74 -29.44 45.05
C LYS A 445 13.15 -28.06 44.50
N ASN A 446 12.80 -27.74 43.24
CA ASN A 446 13.07 -26.45 42.65
C ASN A 446 11.74 -25.78 42.25
N TYR A 447 11.32 -24.80 43.06
CA TYR A 447 10.16 -23.94 42.79
C TYR A 447 10.26 -23.12 41.49
N ASP A 448 11.40 -23.21 40.80
CA ASP A 448 11.74 -22.47 39.59
C ASP A 448 11.62 -23.30 38.30
N THR A 449 11.21 -24.58 38.38
CA THR A 449 11.01 -25.43 37.20
C THR A 449 9.53 -25.49 36.80
N TRP A 450 9.18 -24.93 35.64
CA TRP A 450 7.87 -25.17 35.01
C TRP A 450 7.88 -26.54 34.34
N LEU A 451 6.81 -27.31 34.55
CA LEU A 451 6.57 -28.57 33.84
C LEU A 451 5.53 -28.33 32.77
N GLU A 452 5.84 -28.75 31.54
CA GLU A 452 4.89 -28.69 30.43
C GLU A 452 4.66 -30.07 29.84
N TYR A 453 3.38 -30.38 29.61
CA TYR A 453 2.94 -31.62 29.01
C TYR A 453 2.16 -31.34 27.73
N THR A 454 2.30 -32.21 26.75
CA THR A 454 1.40 -32.27 25.59
C THR A 454 0.96 -33.71 25.37
N VAL A 455 -0.26 -33.87 24.91
CA VAL A 455 -0.83 -35.14 24.48
C VAL A 455 -1.11 -35.03 22.99
N GLN A 456 -0.53 -35.94 22.21
CA GLN A 456 -0.75 -36.00 20.77
C GLN A 456 -1.51 -37.28 20.40
N SER A 457 -2.62 -37.15 19.68
CA SER A 457 -3.31 -38.29 19.06
C SER A 457 -2.48 -38.83 17.91
N TYR A 458 -2.36 -40.16 17.80
CA TYR A 458 -1.76 -40.83 16.65
C TYR A 458 -2.84 -41.38 15.70
N TYR A 459 -2.78 -40.95 14.43
CA TYR A 459 -3.72 -41.34 13.38
C TYR A 459 -3.13 -42.48 12.55
N THR A 460 -3.68 -43.69 12.69
CA THR A 460 -3.11 -44.87 12.00
C THR A 460 -3.30 -44.86 10.50
N THR A 461 -4.38 -44.25 10.02
CA THR A 461 -4.67 -44.18 8.58
C THR A 461 -3.63 -43.32 7.85
N GLU A 462 -3.10 -42.31 8.52
CA GLU A 462 -2.22 -41.30 7.93
C GLU A 462 -0.77 -41.44 8.40
N GLY A 463 -0.52 -42.18 9.49
CA GLY A 463 0.79 -42.28 10.13
C GLY A 463 1.26 -40.95 10.74
N THR A 464 0.33 -40.06 11.08
CA THR A 464 0.57 -38.70 11.55
C THR A 464 0.17 -38.53 13.01
N TYR A 465 0.65 -37.45 13.62
CA TYR A 465 0.29 -37.03 14.97
C TYR A 465 -0.52 -35.73 14.91
N SER A 466 -1.41 -35.52 15.87
CA SER A 466 -2.01 -34.21 16.09
C SER A 466 -0.95 -33.18 16.48
N ASP A 467 -1.26 -31.90 16.31
CA ASP A 467 -0.38 -30.82 16.75
C ASP A 467 -0.08 -30.92 18.26
N ASP A 468 1.09 -30.45 18.69
CA ASP A 468 1.41 -30.37 20.13
C ASP A 468 0.59 -29.28 20.81
N GLY A 469 0.17 -29.48 22.05
CA GLY A 469 -0.59 -28.55 22.86
C GLY A 469 -0.02 -28.47 24.27
N TRP A 470 1.10 -27.76 24.42
CA TRP A 470 1.80 -27.66 25.69
C TRP A 470 0.95 -26.96 26.75
N MET A 471 0.69 -27.66 27.84
CA MET A 471 0.02 -27.15 29.03
C MET A 471 1.01 -27.07 30.18
N THR A 472 1.12 -25.87 30.76
CA THR A 472 2.04 -25.57 31.85
C THR A 472 1.42 -25.88 33.21
N ILE A 473 2.21 -26.50 34.07
CA ILE A 473 1.96 -26.66 35.49
C ILE A 473 2.92 -25.75 36.25
N TRP A 474 2.36 -24.94 37.15
CA TRP A 474 3.07 -23.93 37.92
C TRP A 474 3.66 -24.50 39.23
N GLY A 475 4.84 -24.01 39.62
CA GLY A 475 5.54 -24.44 40.83
C GLY A 475 4.81 -24.13 42.14
N ASP A 476 3.98 -23.08 42.16
CA ASP A 476 3.14 -22.68 43.29
C ASP A 476 1.94 -23.63 43.50
N VAL A 477 1.40 -24.20 42.41
CA VAL A 477 0.41 -25.29 42.48
C VAL A 477 1.03 -26.51 43.19
N PHE A 478 2.27 -26.89 42.87
CA PHE A 478 2.98 -27.93 43.61
C PHE A 478 3.18 -27.56 45.08
N ALA A 479 3.60 -26.32 45.38
CA ALA A 479 3.84 -25.89 46.75
C ALA A 479 2.55 -25.87 47.60
N SER A 480 1.43 -25.40 47.03
CA SER A 480 0.13 -25.38 47.72
C SER A 480 -0.41 -26.79 47.97
N MET A 481 -0.27 -27.70 47.00
CA MET A 481 -0.68 -29.11 47.14
C MET A 481 0.23 -29.88 48.08
N GLN A 482 1.54 -29.61 48.05
CA GLN A 482 2.48 -30.15 49.04
C GLN A 482 2.12 -29.65 50.44
N ASN A 483 1.81 -28.36 50.60
CA ASN A 483 1.37 -27.80 51.89
C ASN A 483 0.03 -28.39 52.34
N ASN A 484 -0.91 -28.65 51.43
CA ASN A 484 -2.17 -29.31 51.75
C ASN A 484 -1.98 -30.79 52.10
N ALA A 485 -1.15 -31.53 51.36
CA ALA A 485 -0.81 -32.92 51.67
C ALA A 485 -0.01 -33.01 52.98
N LEU A 486 0.91 -32.07 53.22
CA LEU A 486 1.61 -31.89 54.49
C LEU A 486 0.64 -31.49 55.61
N ALA A 487 -0.36 -30.65 55.34
CA ALA A 487 -1.39 -30.30 56.30
C ALA A 487 -2.38 -31.44 56.53
N MET A 488 -2.60 -32.34 55.57
CA MET A 488 -3.35 -33.59 55.77
C MET A 488 -2.53 -34.63 56.52
N THR A 489 -1.21 -34.61 56.41
CA THR A 489 -0.29 -35.43 57.23
C THR A 489 0.07 -34.80 58.58
N LYS A 490 -0.14 -33.48 58.75
CA LYS A 490 0.16 -32.68 59.96
C LYS A 490 -1.09 -32.26 60.74
N ALA A 491 -2.28 -32.25 60.13
CA ALA A 491 -3.51 -32.44 60.86
C ALA A 491 -3.27 -33.71 61.67
N GLU A 492 -3.31 -33.58 62.99
CA GLU A 492 -2.97 -34.65 63.93
C GLU A 492 -3.45 -35.97 63.32
N ILE A 493 -2.56 -36.95 63.21
CA ILE A 493 -3.00 -38.33 63.13
C ILE A 493 -3.85 -38.48 64.39
N GLU A 494 -5.16 -38.29 64.24
CA GLU A 494 -6.11 -38.54 65.30
C GLU A 494 -5.74 -39.93 65.76
N VAL A 495 -5.30 -40.04 67.01
CA VAL A 495 -5.09 -41.35 67.60
C VAL A 495 -6.39 -42.10 67.34
N PRO A 496 -6.35 -43.18 66.54
CA PRO A 496 -7.58 -43.74 65.99
C PRO A 496 -8.47 -44.09 67.15
N THR A 497 -9.73 -43.64 67.20
CA THR A 497 -10.56 -43.82 68.41
C THR A 497 -10.98 -45.26 68.65
N GLU A 498 -10.80 -46.12 67.65
CA GLU A 498 -11.23 -47.53 67.64
C GLU A 498 -10.15 -48.44 67.07
N TYR A 499 -10.15 -49.71 67.48
CA TYR A 499 -9.31 -50.73 66.84
C TYR A 499 -9.91 -51.16 65.49
N SER A 500 -9.07 -51.30 64.47
CA SER A 500 -9.49 -51.79 63.15
C SER A 500 -8.40 -52.65 62.51
N ILE A 501 -8.82 -53.53 61.60
CA ILE A 501 -7.94 -54.33 60.75
C ILE A 501 -8.66 -54.59 59.42
N GLY A 502 -7.93 -54.49 58.31
CA GLY A 502 -8.37 -54.80 56.96
C GLY A 502 -7.17 -55.10 56.05
N ASN A 503 -7.44 -55.58 54.84
CA ASN A 503 -6.38 -55.84 53.86
C ASN A 503 -6.77 -55.35 52.46
N TYR A 504 -5.81 -54.85 51.69
CA TYR A 504 -5.99 -54.48 50.29
C TYR A 504 -4.68 -54.76 49.50
N PRO A 505 -4.77 -55.32 48.28
CA PRO A 505 -5.98 -55.83 47.62
C PRO A 505 -6.53 -57.10 48.31
N ASN A 506 -7.82 -57.41 48.11
CA ASN A 506 -8.48 -58.67 48.50
C ASN A 506 -9.64 -58.94 47.51
N PRO A 507 -9.54 -59.91 46.58
CA PRO A 507 -8.48 -60.91 46.42
C PRO A 507 -7.08 -60.32 46.12
N PHE A 508 -6.01 -61.07 46.41
CA PHE A 508 -4.63 -60.59 46.21
C PHE A 508 -3.73 -61.61 45.49
N ASN A 509 -2.67 -61.13 44.82
CA ASN A 509 -1.71 -61.97 44.08
C ASN A 509 -0.27 -61.40 44.09
N PRO A 510 0.74 -62.10 44.64
CA PRO A 510 0.67 -62.89 45.86
C PRO A 510 0.86 -62.00 47.11
N THR A 511 0.81 -60.67 46.97
CA THR A 511 1.03 -59.70 48.05
C THR A 511 -0.22 -58.90 48.36
N THR A 512 -0.46 -58.65 49.65
CA THR A 512 -1.51 -57.77 50.17
C THR A 512 -0.96 -57.00 51.35
N THR A 513 -1.42 -55.77 51.56
CA THR A 513 -1.05 -54.99 52.74
C THR A 513 -2.16 -55.09 53.78
N ILE A 514 -1.81 -55.53 54.98
CA ILE A 514 -2.69 -55.51 56.14
C ILE A 514 -2.56 -54.14 56.80
N ASN A 515 -3.66 -53.40 56.81
CA ASN A 515 -3.76 -52.11 57.50
C ASN A 515 -4.48 -52.34 58.82
N TYR A 516 -3.92 -51.83 59.93
CA TYR A 516 -4.53 -51.90 61.25
C TYR A 516 -4.30 -50.61 62.02
N GLN A 517 -5.16 -50.32 62.99
CA GLN A 517 -5.10 -49.08 63.77
C GLN A 517 -5.31 -49.36 65.26
N LEU A 518 -4.64 -48.59 66.13
CA LEU A 518 -4.58 -48.78 67.57
C LEU A 518 -4.95 -47.48 68.32
N PRO A 519 -6.05 -47.44 69.10
CA PRO A 519 -6.40 -46.29 69.94
C PRO A 519 -5.50 -46.06 71.15
N LYS A 520 -4.74 -47.08 71.56
CA LYS A 520 -3.91 -47.05 72.76
C LYS A 520 -2.65 -47.87 72.54
N ASP A 521 -1.58 -47.47 73.22
CA ASP A 521 -0.32 -48.20 73.28
C ASP A 521 -0.53 -49.62 73.84
N GLY A 522 0.14 -50.62 73.27
CA GLY A 522 0.02 -52.00 73.72
C GLY A 522 0.79 -53.01 72.87
N MET A 523 0.81 -54.26 73.36
CA MET A 523 1.38 -55.38 72.61
C MET A 523 0.40 -55.76 71.49
N VAL A 524 0.89 -55.83 70.25
CA VAL A 524 0.10 -56.22 69.08
C VAL A 524 0.65 -57.50 68.49
N THR A 525 -0.26 -58.45 68.27
CA THR A 525 0.06 -59.72 67.61
C THR A 525 -0.85 -59.90 66.40
N ILE A 526 -0.27 -59.98 65.19
CA ILE A 526 -0.98 -60.30 63.95
C ILE A 526 -0.44 -61.62 63.41
N LYS A 527 -1.32 -62.60 63.27
CA LYS A 527 -1.00 -63.95 62.79
C LYS A 527 -1.93 -64.35 61.66
N VAL A 528 -1.41 -65.09 60.69
CA VAL A 528 -2.16 -65.64 59.57
C VAL A 528 -2.29 -67.15 59.76
N TYR A 529 -3.50 -67.67 59.54
CA TYR A 529 -3.85 -69.07 59.65
C TYR A 529 -4.45 -69.58 58.33
N ASP A 530 -4.29 -70.86 58.05
CA ASP A 530 -5.08 -71.54 57.01
C ASP A 530 -6.51 -71.88 57.52
N ILE A 531 -7.33 -72.46 56.65
CA ILE A 531 -8.74 -72.76 56.95
C ILE A 531 -8.94 -73.83 58.05
N ILE A 532 -7.91 -74.64 58.34
CA ILE A 532 -7.95 -75.65 59.41
C ILE A 532 -7.36 -75.12 60.73
N GLY A 533 -6.95 -73.84 60.76
CA GLY A 533 -6.45 -73.17 61.96
C GLY A 533 -4.95 -73.33 62.21
N LYS A 534 -4.17 -73.82 61.23
CA LYS A 534 -2.71 -73.88 61.34
C LYS A 534 -2.11 -72.50 61.06
N GLU A 535 -1.25 -72.04 61.96
CA GLU A 535 -0.49 -70.80 61.79
C GLU A 535 0.49 -70.93 60.61
N VAL A 536 0.39 -70.02 59.65
CA VAL A 536 1.24 -69.99 58.45
C VAL A 536 2.20 -68.79 58.43
N ALA A 537 1.91 -67.73 59.18
CA ALA A 537 2.81 -66.59 59.35
C ALA A 537 2.50 -65.79 60.62
N VAL A 538 3.54 -65.18 61.22
CA VAL A 538 3.41 -64.11 62.22
C VAL A 538 3.90 -62.82 61.55
N LEU A 539 3.03 -61.83 61.44
CA LEU A 539 3.32 -60.56 60.74
C LEU A 539 3.74 -59.46 61.72
N VAL A 540 3.17 -59.47 62.93
CA VAL A 540 3.48 -58.52 63.99
C VAL A 540 3.44 -59.27 65.32
N ASN A 541 4.41 -59.00 66.21
CA ASN A 541 4.44 -59.49 67.59
C ASN A 541 5.33 -58.59 68.45
N GLU A 542 4.91 -57.34 68.64
CA GLU A 542 5.73 -56.31 69.31
C GLU A 542 4.86 -55.24 69.98
N GLN A 543 5.48 -54.43 70.85
CA GLN A 543 4.84 -53.28 71.46
C GLN A 543 4.72 -52.15 70.43
N LYS A 544 3.50 -51.62 70.23
CA LYS A 544 3.23 -50.48 69.37
C LYS A 544 2.55 -49.37 70.17
N SER A 545 2.88 -48.12 69.85
CA SER A 545 2.11 -46.97 70.35
C SER A 545 0.77 -46.84 69.60
N ALA A 546 -0.10 -45.97 70.08
CA ALA A 546 -1.35 -45.67 69.40
C ALA A 546 -1.07 -45.02 68.01
N GLY A 547 -1.80 -45.45 66.98
CA GLY A 547 -1.59 -44.98 65.61
C GLY A 547 -2.12 -45.91 64.52
N TYR A 548 -1.90 -45.53 63.27
CA TYR A 548 -2.23 -46.33 62.08
C TYR A 548 -0.97 -47.03 61.57
N TYR A 549 -1.11 -48.30 61.21
CA TYR A 549 -0.01 -49.16 60.82
C TYR A 549 -0.34 -49.97 59.58
N LYS A 550 0.71 -50.31 58.84
CA LYS A 550 0.66 -51.19 57.66
C LYS A 550 1.72 -52.26 57.79
N VAL A 551 1.39 -53.50 57.43
CA VAL A 551 2.33 -54.61 57.32
C VAL A 551 2.04 -55.38 56.05
N ASP A 552 3.07 -55.62 55.25
CA ASP A 552 2.93 -56.37 54.02
C ASP A 552 2.94 -57.88 54.28
N PHE A 553 2.00 -58.58 53.65
CA PHE A 553 1.96 -60.03 53.64
C PHE A 553 2.27 -60.56 52.25
N ASN A 554 3.41 -61.24 52.14
CA ASN A 554 3.83 -61.93 50.93
C ASN A 554 3.52 -63.43 51.04
N ALA A 555 2.53 -63.89 50.29
CA ALA A 555 2.08 -65.28 50.26
C ALA A 555 2.64 -66.07 49.07
N SER A 556 3.78 -65.67 48.51
CA SER A 556 4.41 -66.31 47.34
C SER A 556 4.72 -67.80 47.54
N THR A 557 4.86 -68.26 48.78
CA THR A 557 5.08 -69.67 49.15
C THR A 557 3.81 -70.45 49.52
N LEU A 558 2.64 -69.80 49.58
CA LEU A 558 1.36 -70.40 49.96
C LEU A 558 0.49 -70.75 48.74
N THR A 559 -0.41 -71.72 48.83
CA THR A 559 -1.32 -72.09 47.74
C THR A 559 -2.50 -71.12 47.60
N SER A 560 -3.05 -70.92 46.40
CA SER A 560 -4.30 -70.16 46.22
C SER A 560 -5.41 -70.71 47.12
N GLY A 561 -6.16 -69.83 47.78
CA GLY A 561 -7.14 -70.26 48.78
C GLY A 561 -7.52 -69.17 49.79
N VAL A 562 -8.28 -69.58 50.80
CA VAL A 562 -8.75 -68.71 51.89
C VAL A 562 -7.84 -68.85 53.11
N TYR A 563 -7.37 -67.72 53.61
CA TYR A 563 -6.60 -67.60 54.85
C TYR A 563 -7.33 -66.66 55.83
N ILE A 564 -7.00 -66.76 57.11
CA ILE A 564 -7.56 -65.91 58.17
C ILE A 564 -6.42 -65.18 58.87
N ALA A 565 -6.41 -63.85 58.82
CA ALA A 565 -5.52 -63.05 59.65
C ALA A 565 -6.24 -62.62 60.93
N THR A 566 -5.61 -62.79 62.08
CA THR A 566 -6.15 -62.41 63.39
C THR A 566 -5.23 -61.40 64.04
N ILE A 567 -5.81 -60.31 64.56
CA ILE A 567 -5.13 -59.32 65.40
C ILE A 567 -5.57 -59.47 66.86
N GLN A 568 -4.60 -59.40 67.77
CA GLN A 568 -4.81 -59.29 69.21
C GLN A 568 -4.07 -58.05 69.73
N ALA A 569 -4.79 -57.13 70.38
CA ALA A 569 -4.22 -55.91 70.98
C ALA A 569 -5.07 -55.42 72.16
N SER A 570 -4.49 -55.33 73.37
CA SER A 570 -5.13 -54.73 74.57
C SER A 570 -6.61 -55.11 74.79
N GLY A 571 -6.95 -56.39 74.61
CA GLY A 571 -8.31 -56.94 74.77
C GLY A 571 -9.16 -56.98 73.49
N PHE A 572 -8.76 -56.30 72.41
CA PHE A 572 -9.36 -56.42 71.10
C PHE A 572 -8.86 -57.67 70.37
N ASN A 573 -9.79 -58.47 69.86
CA ASN A 573 -9.51 -59.61 68.99
C ASN A 573 -10.42 -59.55 67.76
N LYS A 574 -9.84 -59.53 66.56
CA LYS A 574 -10.61 -59.55 65.31
C LYS A 574 -9.90 -60.39 64.25
N SER A 575 -10.69 -61.08 63.44
CA SER A 575 -10.19 -61.87 62.32
C SER A 575 -10.75 -61.35 60.99
N ILE A 576 -9.91 -61.35 59.96
CA ILE A 576 -10.28 -60.98 58.59
C ILE A 576 -9.94 -62.11 57.62
N LYS A 577 -10.79 -62.28 56.61
CA LYS A 577 -10.62 -63.28 55.55
C LYS A 577 -9.71 -62.73 54.45
N LEU A 578 -8.64 -63.45 54.13
CA LEU A 578 -7.75 -63.15 53.01
C LEU A 578 -8.00 -64.14 51.87
N LEU A 579 -8.23 -63.67 50.65
CA LEU A 579 -8.42 -64.51 49.46
C LEU A 579 -7.22 -64.39 48.52
N LEU A 580 -6.37 -65.42 48.49
CA LEU A 580 -5.20 -65.48 47.61
C LEU A 580 -5.59 -66.10 46.27
N THR A 581 -5.35 -65.37 45.17
CA THR A 581 -5.61 -65.79 43.79
C THR A 581 -4.31 -65.71 42.99
N LYS A 582 -3.52 -66.79 43.00
CA LYS A 582 -2.39 -66.96 42.06
C LYS A 582 -2.84 -67.47 40.72
#